data_AF-A0A4Q2E7R2-F1
#
_entry.id   AF-A0A4Q2E7R2-F1
#
_cell.length_a   1.000
_cell.length_b   1.000
_cell.length_c   1.000
_cell.angle_alpha   90.00
_cell.angle_beta   90.00
_cell.angle_gamma   90.00
#
_symmetry.space_group_name_H-M   'P 1'
#
loop_
_entity.id
_entity.type
_entity.pdbx_description
1 polymer ?
#
loop_
_entity_poly.entity_id
_entity_poly.type
_entity_poly.pdbx_seq_one_letter_code
_entity_poly.pdbx_strand_id
1 'polypeptide(L)'
;MNTYFAREQVCSVDEIHRLFREYMPEQPELLASNYLAYRSVYTRYSNATMLYGKRLHSVLIHQRGHEALKTLDEMLTTHLPRQTGSQPSVIVFCADAFTLSDYATLNNLVSSYPFPVVLQAGFGCVKGSELNGLRKLAINFPDGDTTLYPADADYKGGWCWIKEENSAPEVWLLLETTDRGSGTGHGRLSLRLSFADINLWCTLSGDFYPDTLNKHLLCEKVLVGMKDDRSGRGNILLVSSAGPIQQDTVCRQVNLFNMLRRQSELGVVLCHAAENPEISEALRHATGFFPLSTGDDRLFLCPKAQDFFLLRSSHIASVILTLAFDKTRNSFSLIDSFLYQRHAGQLLSLSKGIQMELDRMLSPLIPSTMYPMTSVGLTDLRQGILTGTIPYPENLVQYALNGTGSENNTEPDSLHYHRIALLRILQALSYLSGDVNISWQSDTSMTAHLSWEQSGGQKDGILGWDAQGMNYIQVQSRLLEWMRDGSWHPDLFVFALFEGHMPAGQNRVPLDLTRNDIVQPDEIPDSTVMPRISRRAWVVGLMDLVQNSMTSTTAADRTSFLKQIQGLKNG
;
A
#
# COMPACT_ATOMS: atom_id res chain seq x y z
N MET A 1 -14.70 -35.83 -18.23
CA MET A 1 -16.18 -35.93 -18.17
C MET A 1 -16.69 -34.51 -18.33
N ASN A 2 -17.15 -34.14 -19.52
CA ASN A 2 -17.39 -32.72 -19.84
C ASN A 2 -18.77 -32.30 -19.33
N THR A 3 -18.82 -31.64 -18.18
CA THR A 3 -19.92 -30.75 -17.83
C THR A 3 -19.95 -29.60 -18.82
N TYR A 4 -20.76 -29.73 -19.87
CA TYR A 4 -21.22 -28.56 -20.61
C TYR A 4 -21.93 -27.65 -19.61
N PHE A 5 -21.37 -26.46 -19.35
CA PHE A 5 -22.14 -25.40 -18.70
C PHE A 5 -23.36 -25.13 -19.58
N ALA A 6 -24.55 -25.46 -19.06
CA ALA A 6 -25.77 -24.95 -19.65
C ALA A 6 -25.67 -23.42 -19.59
N ARG A 7 -25.83 -22.75 -20.74
CA ARG A 7 -25.87 -21.27 -20.79
C ARG A 7 -26.87 -20.79 -19.74
N GLU A 8 -26.47 -19.77 -19.01
CA GLU A 8 -27.26 -19.21 -17.91
C GLU A 8 -28.70 -18.89 -18.33
N GLN A 9 -29.64 -19.03 -17.39
CA GLN A 9 -31.02 -18.66 -17.66
C GLN A 9 -31.10 -17.13 -17.68
N VAL A 10 -31.44 -16.58 -18.83
CA VAL A 10 -31.66 -15.14 -19.00
C VAL A 10 -32.91 -14.72 -18.22
N CYS A 11 -32.75 -13.96 -17.13
CA CYS A 11 -33.85 -13.39 -16.36
C CYS A 11 -34.83 -12.63 -17.27
N SER A 12 -36.13 -12.83 -17.09
CA SER A 12 -37.15 -12.09 -17.84
C SER A 12 -37.10 -10.59 -17.53
N VAL A 13 -37.65 -9.76 -18.42
CA VAL A 13 -37.68 -8.30 -18.23
C VAL A 13 -38.43 -7.93 -16.95
N ASP A 14 -39.51 -8.65 -16.62
CA ASP A 14 -40.26 -8.43 -15.37
C ASP A 14 -39.50 -8.81 -14.11
N GLU A 15 -38.64 -9.84 -14.17
CA GLU A 15 -37.73 -10.21 -13.07
C GLU A 15 -36.66 -9.14 -12.88
N ILE A 16 -36.06 -8.62 -13.97
CA ILE A 16 -35.09 -7.51 -13.92
C ILE A 16 -35.75 -6.24 -13.35
N HIS A 17 -36.95 -5.89 -13.80
CA HIS A 17 -37.72 -4.74 -13.29
C HIS A 17 -38.17 -4.92 -11.83
N ARG A 18 -38.31 -6.16 -11.34
CA ARG A 18 -38.55 -6.43 -9.91
C ARG A 18 -37.26 -6.22 -9.11
N LEU A 19 -36.16 -6.78 -9.61
CA LEU A 19 -34.82 -6.71 -9.01
C LEU A 19 -34.35 -5.25 -8.83
N PHE A 20 -34.49 -4.40 -9.85
CA PHE A 20 -34.11 -2.98 -9.73
C PHE A 20 -35.04 -2.19 -8.80
N ARG A 21 -36.35 -2.46 -8.76
CA ARG A 21 -37.25 -1.81 -7.79
C ARG A 21 -36.94 -2.20 -6.34
N GLU A 22 -36.42 -3.40 -6.12
CA GLU A 22 -36.10 -3.92 -4.80
C GLU A 22 -34.73 -3.42 -4.30
N TYR A 23 -33.73 -3.32 -5.19
CA TYR A 23 -32.33 -3.05 -4.82
C TYR A 23 -31.78 -1.69 -5.26
N MET A 24 -32.48 -0.98 -6.16
CA MET A 24 -32.13 0.37 -6.64
C MET A 24 -33.38 1.28 -6.71
N PRO A 25 -34.18 1.39 -5.62
CA PRO A 25 -35.49 2.06 -5.65
C PRO A 25 -35.43 3.57 -5.97
N GLU A 26 -34.28 4.22 -5.73
CA GLU A 26 -34.09 5.65 -5.97
C GLU A 26 -33.86 6.00 -7.45
N GLN A 27 -33.82 5.02 -8.36
CA GLN A 27 -33.49 5.21 -9.78
C GLN A 27 -34.61 4.70 -10.72
N PRO A 28 -35.83 5.28 -10.66
CA PRO A 28 -36.99 4.83 -11.44
C PRO A 28 -36.81 4.97 -12.96
N GLU A 29 -35.91 5.84 -13.43
CA GLU A 29 -35.64 6.07 -14.86
C GLU A 29 -34.95 4.86 -15.55
N LEU A 30 -34.23 4.02 -14.80
CA LEU A 30 -33.59 2.80 -15.30
C LEU A 30 -34.62 1.77 -15.81
N LEU A 31 -35.81 1.76 -15.20
CA LEU A 31 -36.91 0.84 -15.55
C LEU A 31 -37.58 1.17 -16.89
N ALA A 32 -37.37 2.37 -17.43
CA ALA A 32 -38.16 2.91 -18.53
C ALA A 32 -37.46 2.86 -19.91
N SER A 33 -36.13 2.71 -19.97
CA SER A 33 -35.37 3.13 -21.16
C SER A 33 -34.27 2.19 -21.67
N ASN A 34 -33.73 1.24 -20.88
CA ASN A 34 -32.42 0.64 -21.25
C ASN A 34 -32.22 -0.87 -21.00
N TYR A 35 -33.29 -1.69 -21.09
CA TYR A 35 -33.22 -3.14 -20.76
C TYR A 35 -32.10 -3.92 -21.48
N LEU A 36 -31.76 -3.52 -22.72
CA LEU A 36 -30.70 -4.15 -23.51
C LEU A 36 -29.32 -3.90 -22.92
N ALA A 37 -29.05 -2.68 -22.41
CA ALA A 37 -27.73 -2.29 -21.92
C ALA A 37 -27.29 -3.11 -20.69
N TYR A 38 -28.23 -3.49 -19.82
CA TYR A 38 -27.95 -4.34 -18.65
C TYR A 38 -27.61 -5.79 -19.03
N ARG A 39 -28.06 -6.25 -20.21
CA ARG A 39 -27.71 -7.55 -20.79
C ARG A 39 -26.51 -7.49 -21.74
N SER A 40 -25.91 -6.32 -21.95
CA SER A 40 -24.73 -6.15 -22.81
C SER A 40 -23.46 -6.67 -22.11
N VAL A 41 -23.39 -7.99 -21.92
CA VAL A 41 -22.30 -8.72 -21.27
C VAL A 41 -21.93 -9.93 -22.14
N TYR A 42 -20.70 -9.97 -22.63
CA TYR A 42 -20.13 -11.18 -23.22
C TYR A 42 -19.64 -12.09 -22.09
N THR A 43 -19.99 -13.38 -22.11
CA THR A 43 -19.54 -14.35 -21.11
C THR A 43 -18.68 -15.44 -21.73
N ARG A 44 -17.38 -15.46 -21.38
CA ARG A 44 -16.43 -16.52 -21.74
C ARG A 44 -16.43 -17.57 -20.62
N TYR A 45 -16.92 -18.76 -20.91
CA TYR A 45 -16.98 -19.87 -19.95
C TYR A 45 -15.69 -20.71 -19.99
N SER A 46 -15.20 -21.17 -18.84
CA SER A 46 -14.14 -22.18 -18.74
C SER A 46 -14.41 -23.19 -17.63
N ASN A 47 -13.94 -24.42 -17.86
CA ASN A 47 -14.01 -25.51 -16.90
C ASN A 47 -12.91 -25.44 -15.83
N ALA A 48 -11.95 -24.52 -15.95
CA ALA A 48 -10.91 -24.32 -14.96
C ALA A 48 -11.50 -23.76 -13.64
N THR A 49 -10.81 -24.04 -12.54
CA THR A 49 -11.06 -23.49 -11.20
C THR A 49 -10.04 -22.39 -10.91
N MET A 50 -10.47 -21.26 -10.34
CA MET A 50 -9.57 -20.19 -9.89
C MET A 50 -9.35 -20.18 -8.37
N LEU A 51 -10.18 -20.86 -7.58
CA LEU A 51 -10.17 -20.84 -6.12
C LEU A 51 -9.55 -22.12 -5.53
N TYR A 52 -8.23 -22.24 -5.58
CA TYR A 52 -7.55 -23.41 -4.99
C TYR A 52 -7.73 -23.43 -3.47
N GLY A 53 -8.38 -24.47 -2.93
CA GLY A 53 -8.69 -24.56 -1.50
C GLY A 53 -9.53 -23.39 -0.96
N LYS A 54 -10.41 -22.80 -1.80
CA LYS A 54 -11.16 -21.54 -1.54
C LYS A 54 -10.28 -20.28 -1.41
N ARG A 55 -9.04 -20.31 -1.90
CA ARG A 55 -8.14 -19.16 -1.91
C ARG A 55 -8.04 -18.56 -3.31
N LEU A 56 -8.11 -17.24 -3.39
CA LEU A 56 -7.74 -16.47 -4.57
C LEU A 56 -6.35 -15.89 -4.33
N HIS A 57 -5.44 -16.07 -5.30
CA HIS A 57 -4.19 -15.31 -5.36
C HIS A 57 -4.37 -14.13 -6.32
N SER A 58 -4.18 -12.92 -5.81
CA SER A 58 -4.29 -11.69 -6.58
C SER A 58 -2.97 -10.94 -6.57
N VAL A 59 -2.49 -10.52 -7.74
CA VAL A 59 -1.31 -9.68 -7.91
C VAL A 59 -1.76 -8.32 -8.44
N LEU A 60 -1.38 -7.24 -7.75
CA LEU A 60 -1.61 -5.88 -8.19
C LEU A 60 -0.27 -5.27 -8.58
N ILE A 61 -0.14 -4.72 -9.78
CA ILE A 61 1.08 -4.04 -10.25
C ILE A 61 0.67 -2.64 -10.72
N HIS A 62 1.02 -1.63 -9.90
CA HIS A 62 0.57 -0.25 -10.10
C HIS A 62 1.48 0.59 -11.02
N GLN A 63 2.65 0.04 -11.40
CA GLN A 63 3.64 0.73 -12.21
C GLN A 63 3.16 0.84 -13.67
N ARG A 64 3.89 1.63 -14.49
CA ARG A 64 3.60 1.78 -15.92
C ARG A 64 4.83 1.53 -16.79
N GLY A 65 4.58 1.28 -18.09
CA GLY A 65 5.59 1.14 -19.13
C GLY A 65 6.65 0.09 -18.81
N HIS A 66 7.91 0.45 -19.04
CA HIS A 66 9.04 -0.47 -18.87
C HIS A 66 9.17 -1.05 -17.45
N GLU A 67 8.93 -0.24 -16.41
CA GLU A 67 9.00 -0.71 -15.02
C GLU A 67 7.91 -1.73 -14.71
N ALA A 68 6.70 -1.56 -15.27
CA ALA A 68 5.62 -2.52 -15.16
C ALA A 68 5.94 -3.85 -15.85
N LEU A 69 6.53 -3.81 -17.06
CA LEU A 69 6.98 -5.01 -17.78
C LEU A 69 8.05 -5.76 -16.98
N LYS A 70 9.04 -5.04 -16.44
CA LYS A 70 10.13 -5.62 -15.64
C LYS A 70 9.62 -6.23 -14.34
N THR A 71 8.69 -5.56 -13.66
CA THR A 71 8.05 -6.10 -12.44
C THR A 71 7.15 -7.29 -12.75
N LEU A 72 6.49 -7.33 -13.91
CA LEU A 72 5.74 -8.52 -14.35
C LEU A 72 6.66 -9.72 -14.59
N ASP A 73 7.79 -9.51 -15.26
CA ASP A 73 8.78 -10.56 -15.52
C ASP A 73 9.35 -11.14 -14.21
N GLU A 74 9.83 -10.28 -13.29
CA GLU A 74 10.28 -10.70 -11.95
C GLU A 74 9.16 -11.41 -11.14
N MET A 75 7.91 -10.95 -11.25
CA MET A 75 6.76 -11.60 -10.63
C MET A 75 6.51 -13.00 -11.19
N LEU A 76 6.38 -13.15 -12.51
CA LEU A 76 6.05 -14.43 -13.15
C LEU A 76 7.19 -15.46 -13.04
N THR A 77 8.45 -15.01 -13.12
CA THR A 77 9.62 -15.91 -13.07
C THR A 77 10.01 -16.32 -11.66
N THR A 78 9.90 -15.42 -10.68
CA THR A 78 10.56 -15.58 -9.37
C THR A 78 9.57 -15.54 -8.21
N HIS A 79 8.78 -14.47 -8.09
CA HIS A 79 8.01 -14.23 -6.86
C HIS A 79 6.69 -15.01 -6.80
N LEU A 80 5.90 -15.00 -7.87
CA LEU A 80 4.60 -15.66 -7.90
C LEU A 80 4.70 -17.20 -7.77
N PRO A 81 5.60 -17.90 -8.51
CA PRO A 81 5.83 -19.33 -8.30
C PRO A 81 6.30 -19.66 -6.87
N ARG A 82 7.07 -18.77 -6.24
CA ARG A 82 7.56 -18.97 -4.87
C ARG A 82 6.46 -18.87 -3.81
N GLN A 83 5.49 -17.96 -3.98
CA GLN A 83 4.40 -17.77 -3.01
C GLN A 83 3.17 -18.66 -3.27
N THR A 84 2.88 -18.98 -4.54
CA THR A 84 1.63 -19.66 -4.95
C THR A 84 1.87 -21.06 -5.53
N GLY A 85 3.12 -21.41 -5.85
CA GLY A 85 3.45 -22.64 -6.56
C GLY A 85 2.85 -22.63 -7.97
N SER A 86 2.03 -23.64 -8.27
CA SER A 86 1.27 -23.76 -9.52
C SER A 86 -0.18 -23.28 -9.42
N GLN A 87 -0.57 -22.62 -8.33
CA GLN A 87 -1.97 -22.26 -8.09
C GLN A 87 -2.43 -21.10 -8.99
N PRO A 88 -3.68 -21.12 -9.48
CA PRO A 88 -4.23 -20.07 -10.33
C PRO A 88 -4.14 -18.69 -9.67
N SER A 89 -3.79 -17.68 -10.48
CA SER A 89 -3.64 -16.30 -10.01
C SER A 89 -4.37 -15.31 -10.92
N VAL A 90 -4.85 -14.20 -10.35
CA VAL A 90 -5.34 -13.03 -11.09
C VAL A 90 -4.30 -11.90 -10.98
N ILE A 91 -3.92 -11.29 -12.10
CA ILE A 91 -2.97 -10.17 -12.14
C ILE A 91 -3.68 -8.96 -12.72
N VAL A 92 -3.68 -7.83 -12.01
CA VAL A 92 -4.38 -6.61 -12.43
C VAL A 92 -3.42 -5.42 -12.42
N PHE A 93 -3.35 -4.74 -13.57
CA PHE A 93 -2.64 -3.48 -13.76
C PHE A 93 -3.61 -2.29 -13.83
N CYS A 94 -3.07 -1.08 -13.79
CA CYS A 94 -3.80 0.17 -14.01
C CYS A 94 -4.38 0.27 -15.44
N ALA A 95 -5.34 1.18 -15.64
CA ALA A 95 -6.02 1.36 -16.93
C ALA A 95 -5.13 1.95 -18.05
N ASP A 96 -3.98 2.49 -17.69
CA ASP A 96 -3.01 3.15 -18.57
C ASP A 96 -1.59 2.61 -18.36
N ALA A 97 -1.47 1.39 -17.84
CA ALA A 97 -0.18 0.79 -17.51
C ALA A 97 0.73 0.57 -18.74
N PHE A 98 0.14 0.39 -19.92
CA PHE A 98 0.86 0.05 -21.16
C PHE A 98 0.36 0.85 -22.37
N THR A 99 0.93 0.54 -23.53
CA THR A 99 0.58 1.04 -24.86
C THR A 99 0.30 -0.13 -25.81
N LEU A 100 -0.32 0.11 -26.97
CA LEU A 100 -0.56 -0.95 -27.97
C LEU A 100 0.72 -1.68 -28.43
N SER A 101 1.88 -1.00 -28.43
CA SER A 101 3.18 -1.60 -28.76
C SER A 101 3.67 -2.66 -27.78
N ASP A 102 3.21 -2.62 -26.52
CA ASP A 102 3.65 -3.55 -25.47
C ASP A 102 3.00 -4.93 -25.58
N TYR A 103 1.96 -5.07 -26.42
CA TYR A 103 1.20 -6.32 -26.62
C TYR A 103 2.08 -7.56 -26.84
N ALA A 104 3.08 -7.46 -27.73
CA ALA A 104 3.91 -8.61 -28.07
C ALA A 104 4.76 -9.07 -26.87
N THR A 105 5.30 -8.13 -26.10
CA THR A 105 6.08 -8.41 -24.89
C THR A 105 5.21 -9.02 -23.80
N LEU A 106 4.04 -8.43 -23.53
CA LEU A 106 3.06 -8.96 -22.57
C LEU A 106 2.60 -10.37 -22.95
N ASN A 107 2.25 -10.59 -24.21
CA ASN A 107 1.83 -11.89 -24.71
C ASN A 107 2.93 -12.95 -24.58
N ASN A 108 4.21 -12.58 -24.81
CA ASN A 108 5.33 -13.48 -24.63
C ASN A 108 5.57 -13.84 -23.15
N LEU A 109 5.47 -12.87 -22.23
CA LEU A 109 5.58 -13.09 -20.78
C LEU A 109 4.47 -14.05 -20.29
N VAL A 110 3.21 -13.79 -20.65
CA VAL A 110 2.07 -14.64 -20.27
C VAL A 110 2.13 -16.02 -20.94
N SER A 111 2.60 -16.10 -22.20
CA SER A 111 2.78 -17.39 -22.89
C SER A 111 3.83 -18.26 -22.22
N SER A 112 4.93 -17.64 -21.76
CA SER A 112 6.07 -18.33 -21.13
C SER A 112 5.80 -18.78 -19.70
N TYR A 113 4.84 -18.16 -19.01
CA TYR A 113 4.42 -18.59 -17.68
C TYR A 113 3.72 -19.97 -17.75
N PRO A 114 4.13 -20.97 -16.95
CA PRO A 114 3.63 -22.34 -17.10
C PRO A 114 2.26 -22.58 -16.45
N PHE A 115 1.89 -21.78 -15.44
CA PHE A 115 0.73 -22.00 -14.59
C PHE A 115 -0.50 -21.18 -15.02
N PRO A 116 -1.72 -21.53 -14.54
CA PRO A 116 -2.92 -20.78 -14.88
C PRO A 116 -2.87 -19.33 -14.38
N VAL A 117 -3.18 -18.37 -15.25
CA VAL A 117 -3.24 -16.95 -14.90
C VAL A 117 -4.30 -16.21 -15.72
N VAL A 118 -5.03 -15.33 -15.05
CA VAL A 118 -5.84 -14.28 -15.70
C VAL A 118 -5.10 -12.97 -15.52
N LEU A 119 -4.68 -12.32 -16.60
CA LEU A 119 -3.99 -11.03 -16.54
C LEU A 119 -4.85 -9.96 -17.20
N GLN A 120 -5.20 -8.91 -16.47
CA GLN A 120 -5.88 -7.74 -16.97
C GLN A 120 -4.95 -6.52 -16.94
N ALA A 121 -4.82 -5.84 -18.07
CA ALA A 121 -4.06 -4.59 -18.15
C ALA A 121 -4.65 -3.61 -19.15
N GLY A 122 -4.65 -2.32 -18.79
CA GLY A 122 -5.09 -1.25 -19.67
C GLY A 122 -3.97 -0.69 -20.55
N PHE A 123 -4.32 -0.24 -21.75
CA PHE A 123 -3.42 0.42 -22.70
C PHE A 123 -3.71 1.93 -22.86
N GLY A 124 -4.49 2.52 -21.95
CA GLY A 124 -4.86 3.93 -21.98
C GLY A 124 -5.89 4.24 -23.06
N CYS A 125 -5.65 5.32 -23.80
CA CYS A 125 -6.56 5.88 -24.80
C CYS A 125 -5.97 5.74 -26.21
N VAL A 126 -6.76 5.23 -27.15
CA VAL A 126 -6.34 4.91 -28.53
C VAL A 126 -7.44 5.28 -29.53
N LYS A 127 -7.10 5.45 -30.81
CA LYS A 127 -8.07 5.69 -31.88
C LYS A 127 -8.77 4.40 -32.32
N GLY A 128 -10.02 4.51 -32.75
CA GLY A 128 -10.77 3.38 -33.33
C GLY A 128 -10.09 2.76 -34.56
N SER A 129 -9.30 3.54 -35.31
CA SER A 129 -8.46 3.05 -36.40
C SER A 129 -7.38 2.05 -35.92
N GLU A 130 -6.77 2.30 -34.76
CA GLU A 130 -5.78 1.42 -34.13
C GLU A 130 -6.43 0.14 -33.60
N LEU A 131 -7.61 0.25 -32.96
CA LEU A 131 -8.41 -0.92 -32.53
C LEU A 131 -8.82 -1.82 -33.70
N ASN A 132 -9.21 -1.24 -34.83
CA ASN A 132 -9.49 -2.01 -36.04
C ASN A 132 -8.21 -2.69 -36.59
N GLY A 133 -7.03 -2.09 -36.36
CA GLY A 133 -5.73 -2.70 -36.66
C GLY A 133 -5.43 -3.95 -35.83
N LEU A 134 -5.84 -3.99 -34.56
CA LEU A 134 -5.67 -5.15 -33.67
C LEU A 134 -6.37 -6.41 -34.17
N ARG A 135 -7.36 -6.30 -35.07
CA ARG A 135 -8.06 -7.44 -35.71
C ARG A 135 -7.14 -8.34 -36.56
N LYS A 136 -5.90 -7.91 -36.83
CA LYS A 136 -4.86 -8.72 -37.49
C LYS A 136 -4.09 -9.62 -36.51
N LEU A 137 -4.30 -9.46 -35.21
CA LEU A 137 -3.70 -10.25 -34.13
C LEU A 137 -4.70 -11.30 -33.62
N ALA A 138 -4.21 -12.30 -32.90
CA ALA A 138 -5.04 -13.33 -32.25
C ALA A 138 -5.72 -12.80 -30.97
N ILE A 139 -6.55 -11.76 -31.12
CA ILE A 139 -7.31 -11.10 -30.05
C ILE A 139 -8.80 -11.26 -30.34
N ASN A 140 -9.56 -11.72 -29.35
CA ASN A 140 -11.01 -11.87 -29.43
C ASN A 140 -11.71 -10.54 -29.08
N PHE A 141 -12.78 -10.22 -29.81
CA PHE A 141 -13.54 -8.99 -29.66
C PHE A 141 -14.92 -9.30 -29.06
N PRO A 142 -15.26 -8.85 -27.83
CA PRO A 142 -16.58 -9.06 -27.24
C PRO A 142 -17.72 -8.57 -28.16
N ASP A 143 -17.52 -7.41 -28.78
CA ASP A 143 -18.45 -6.77 -29.72
C ASP A 143 -18.58 -7.50 -31.09
N GLY A 144 -17.85 -8.60 -31.27
CA GLY A 144 -17.82 -9.41 -32.48
C GLY A 144 -16.76 -9.00 -33.50
N ASP A 145 -16.39 -9.95 -34.36
CA ASP A 145 -15.28 -9.81 -35.31
C ASP A 145 -15.56 -8.84 -36.48
N THR A 146 -16.84 -8.59 -36.75
CA THR A 146 -17.30 -7.73 -37.86
C THR A 146 -17.62 -6.30 -37.44
N THR A 147 -17.61 -5.99 -36.14
CA THR A 147 -17.95 -4.64 -35.63
C THR A 147 -16.77 -3.69 -35.79
N LEU A 148 -16.84 -2.75 -36.74
CA LEU A 148 -15.79 -1.73 -36.92
C LEU A 148 -16.03 -0.54 -35.98
N TYR A 149 -14.95 -0.06 -35.37
CA TYR A 149 -14.96 1.13 -34.52
C TYR A 149 -14.73 2.39 -35.39
N PRO A 150 -15.54 3.46 -35.25
CA PRO A 150 -15.29 4.76 -35.86
C PRO A 150 -13.83 5.23 -35.72
N ALA A 151 -13.19 5.52 -36.85
CA ALA A 151 -11.73 5.67 -36.94
C ALA A 151 -11.16 6.79 -36.07
N ASP A 152 -11.81 7.96 -36.07
CA ASP A 152 -11.32 9.17 -35.41
C ASP A 152 -11.72 9.29 -33.92
N ALA A 153 -12.64 8.43 -33.46
CA ALA A 153 -13.12 8.43 -32.09
C ALA A 153 -12.08 7.83 -31.14
N ASP A 154 -12.00 8.40 -29.94
CA ASP A 154 -11.09 7.98 -28.87
C ASP A 154 -11.72 6.92 -27.98
N TYR A 155 -11.01 5.81 -27.74
CA TYR A 155 -11.45 4.69 -26.93
C TYR A 155 -10.48 4.46 -25.78
N LYS A 156 -11.03 4.31 -24.56
CA LYS A 156 -10.28 3.78 -23.42
C LYS A 156 -10.41 2.26 -23.39
N GLY A 157 -9.28 1.57 -23.28
CA GLY A 157 -9.26 0.12 -23.44
C GLY A 157 -8.12 -0.60 -22.74
N GLY A 158 -8.16 -1.92 -22.85
CA GLY A 158 -7.18 -2.84 -22.29
C GLY A 158 -7.28 -4.22 -22.92
N TRP A 159 -6.56 -5.16 -22.33
CA TRP A 159 -6.67 -6.58 -22.66
C TRP A 159 -6.91 -7.41 -21.40
N CYS A 160 -7.57 -8.55 -21.59
CA CYS A 160 -7.59 -9.64 -20.63
C CYS A 160 -7.00 -10.89 -21.28
N TRP A 161 -5.86 -11.36 -20.78
CA TRP A 161 -5.31 -12.67 -21.10
C TRP A 161 -5.89 -13.72 -20.16
N ILE A 162 -6.15 -14.90 -20.71
CA ILE A 162 -6.55 -16.09 -19.96
C ILE A 162 -5.64 -17.23 -20.39
N LYS A 163 -4.77 -17.65 -19.47
CA LYS A 163 -3.82 -18.74 -19.64
C LYS A 163 -4.30 -19.91 -18.78
N GLU A 164 -4.50 -21.06 -19.41
CA GLU A 164 -4.72 -22.33 -18.71
C GLU A 164 -3.39 -23.12 -18.68
N GLU A 165 -3.31 -24.15 -17.84
CA GLU A 165 -2.05 -24.88 -17.64
C GLU A 165 -1.56 -25.49 -18.96
N ASN A 166 -0.29 -25.22 -19.33
CA ASN A 166 0.32 -25.67 -20.59
C ASN A 166 -0.41 -25.25 -21.88
N SER A 167 -1.36 -24.30 -21.85
CA SER A 167 -2.06 -23.79 -23.04
C SER A 167 -1.35 -22.59 -23.67
N ALA A 168 -1.69 -22.24 -24.92
CA ALA A 168 -1.52 -20.86 -25.40
C ALA A 168 -2.50 -19.94 -24.64
N PRO A 169 -2.15 -18.67 -24.37
CA PRO A 169 -3.09 -17.73 -23.76
C PRO A 169 -4.14 -17.27 -24.77
N GLU A 170 -5.38 -17.18 -24.31
CA GLU A 170 -6.50 -16.56 -25.03
C GLU A 170 -6.57 -15.08 -24.65
N VAL A 171 -6.61 -14.17 -25.63
CA VAL A 171 -6.63 -12.71 -25.36
C VAL A 171 -7.97 -12.11 -25.74
N TRP A 172 -8.51 -11.24 -24.90
CA TRP A 172 -9.74 -10.49 -25.14
C TRP A 172 -9.46 -8.99 -25.11
N LEU A 173 -10.05 -8.25 -26.05
CA LEU A 173 -10.11 -6.80 -25.99
C LEU A 173 -11.09 -6.36 -24.90
N LEU A 174 -10.68 -5.38 -24.09
CA LEU A 174 -11.53 -4.64 -23.17
C LEU A 174 -11.69 -3.20 -23.69
N LEU A 175 -12.92 -2.68 -23.62
CA LEU A 175 -13.24 -1.28 -23.92
C LEU A 175 -14.19 -0.78 -22.82
N GLU A 176 -14.04 0.49 -22.42
CA GLU A 176 -15.02 1.12 -21.53
C GLU A 176 -16.40 1.10 -22.20
N THR A 177 -17.43 0.65 -21.49
CA THR A 177 -18.81 0.57 -22.02
C THR A 177 -19.67 1.79 -21.71
N THR A 178 -19.13 2.71 -20.91
CA THR A 178 -19.81 3.91 -20.46
C THR A 178 -19.58 5.06 -21.44
N ASP A 179 -20.66 5.56 -22.05
CA ASP A 179 -20.63 6.74 -22.91
C ASP A 179 -20.23 8.01 -22.13
N ARG A 180 -19.14 8.66 -22.56
CA ARG A 180 -18.59 9.90 -21.98
C ARG A 180 -18.85 11.17 -22.83
N GLY A 181 -19.61 11.07 -23.93
CA GLY A 181 -20.00 12.21 -24.77
C GLY A 181 -19.26 12.32 -26.11
N SER A 182 -19.30 13.51 -26.72
CA SER A 182 -18.89 13.73 -28.11
C SER A 182 -17.38 13.56 -28.32
N GLY A 183 -17.00 12.61 -29.19
CA GLY A 183 -15.62 12.33 -29.58
C GLY A 183 -15.03 11.07 -28.94
N THR A 184 -15.56 10.64 -27.80
CA THR A 184 -15.21 9.36 -27.18
C THR A 184 -16.12 8.24 -27.67
N GLY A 185 -15.54 7.17 -28.17
CA GLY A 185 -16.24 5.91 -28.42
C GLY A 185 -16.30 5.04 -27.16
N HIS A 186 -17.20 4.05 -27.18
CA HIS A 186 -17.36 3.07 -26.11
C HIS A 186 -17.58 1.67 -26.70
N GLY A 187 -17.22 0.63 -25.95
CA GLY A 187 -17.58 -0.76 -26.27
C GLY A 187 -19.08 -0.99 -26.12
N ARG A 188 -19.60 -2.03 -26.77
CA ARG A 188 -20.99 -2.46 -26.61
C ARG A 188 -21.14 -3.44 -25.44
N LEU A 189 -20.28 -4.46 -25.36
CA LEU A 189 -20.36 -5.53 -24.37
C LEU A 189 -19.25 -5.43 -23.31
N SER A 190 -19.61 -5.59 -22.03
CA SER A 190 -18.64 -5.84 -20.97
C SER A 190 -18.19 -7.30 -20.98
N LEU A 191 -16.95 -7.60 -20.58
CA LEU A 191 -16.45 -8.98 -20.51
C LEU A 191 -16.64 -9.57 -19.11
N ARG A 192 -17.31 -10.72 -19.03
CA ARG A 192 -17.36 -11.60 -17.87
C ARG A 192 -16.66 -12.93 -18.19
N LEU A 193 -15.77 -13.36 -17.32
CA LEU A 193 -15.16 -14.69 -17.35
C LEU A 193 -15.86 -15.57 -16.32
N SER A 194 -16.32 -16.74 -16.72
CA SER A 194 -17.15 -17.62 -15.91
C SER A 194 -16.45 -18.96 -15.73
N PHE A 195 -15.74 -19.12 -14.61
CA PHE A 195 -14.99 -20.31 -14.23
C PHE A 195 -15.87 -21.29 -13.44
N ALA A 196 -15.37 -22.47 -13.11
CA ALA A 196 -16.15 -23.49 -12.41
C ALA A 196 -16.58 -23.09 -10.99
N ASP A 197 -15.84 -22.18 -10.35
CA ASP A 197 -16.00 -21.78 -8.95
C ASP A 197 -16.27 -20.27 -8.73
N ILE A 198 -15.93 -19.43 -9.71
CA ILE A 198 -16.02 -17.96 -9.61
C ILE A 198 -16.36 -17.30 -10.95
N ASN A 199 -16.98 -16.12 -10.90
CA ASN A 199 -17.13 -15.21 -12.03
C ASN A 199 -16.17 -14.01 -11.86
N LEU A 200 -15.36 -13.71 -12.87
CA LEU A 200 -14.50 -12.51 -12.90
C LEU A 200 -15.10 -11.49 -13.87
N TRP A 201 -15.21 -10.24 -13.44
CA TRP A 201 -15.79 -9.13 -14.21
C TRP A 201 -14.69 -8.15 -14.60
N CYS A 202 -14.32 -8.14 -15.88
CA CYS A 202 -13.21 -7.34 -16.37
C CYS A 202 -13.66 -5.90 -16.59
N THR A 203 -13.09 -4.98 -15.79
CA THR A 203 -13.63 -3.62 -15.60
C THR A 203 -12.55 -2.57 -15.77
N LEU A 204 -12.86 -1.51 -16.53
CA LEU A 204 -12.00 -0.35 -16.76
C LEU A 204 -12.50 0.90 -16.00
N SER A 205 -11.65 1.94 -15.90
CA SER A 205 -11.87 3.15 -15.10
C SER A 205 -13.27 3.73 -15.18
N GLY A 206 -13.81 3.97 -16.38
CA GLY A 206 -15.09 4.63 -16.60
C GLY A 206 -16.31 3.78 -16.26
N ASP A 207 -16.19 2.45 -16.33
CA ASP A 207 -17.28 1.55 -15.93
C ASP A 207 -17.36 1.43 -14.41
N PHE A 208 -16.23 1.53 -13.69
CA PHE A 208 -16.18 1.51 -12.23
C PHE A 208 -16.40 2.89 -11.59
N TYR A 209 -15.91 3.95 -12.23
CA TYR A 209 -16.06 5.35 -11.82
C TYR A 209 -16.73 6.16 -12.95
N PRO A 210 -18.06 6.03 -13.14
CA PRO A 210 -18.78 6.77 -14.15
C PRO A 210 -18.78 8.28 -13.85
N ASP A 211 -18.54 9.08 -14.90
CA ASP A 211 -18.42 10.54 -14.80
C ASP A 211 -19.73 11.26 -14.41
N THR A 212 -20.88 10.56 -14.46
CA THR A 212 -22.20 11.11 -14.13
C THR A 212 -22.98 10.18 -13.19
N LEU A 213 -23.71 10.79 -12.24
CA LEU A 213 -24.46 10.12 -11.17
C LEU A 213 -25.57 9.16 -11.63
N ASN A 214 -25.99 9.22 -12.90
CA ASN A 214 -27.12 8.44 -13.42
C ASN A 214 -26.70 7.35 -14.42
N LYS A 215 -25.40 7.11 -14.63
CA LYS A 215 -24.86 6.07 -15.53
C LYS A 215 -24.12 4.98 -14.74
N HIS A 216 -24.83 4.18 -13.96
CA HIS A 216 -24.23 3.18 -13.06
C HIS A 216 -23.96 1.78 -13.67
N LEU A 217 -24.26 1.63 -14.96
CA LEU A 217 -24.46 0.41 -15.77
C LEU A 217 -23.72 -0.89 -15.36
N LEU A 218 -22.49 -0.80 -14.85
CA LEU A 218 -21.75 -1.93 -14.29
C LEU A 218 -22.49 -2.61 -13.12
N CYS A 219 -23.08 -1.83 -12.21
CA CYS A 219 -23.75 -2.36 -11.02
C CYS A 219 -24.99 -3.19 -11.39
N GLU A 220 -25.77 -2.69 -12.35
CA GLU A 220 -26.94 -3.36 -12.91
C GLU A 220 -26.54 -4.62 -13.69
N LYS A 221 -25.49 -4.56 -14.52
CA LYS A 221 -24.93 -5.72 -15.23
C LYS A 221 -24.49 -6.82 -14.26
N VAL A 222 -23.78 -6.46 -13.19
CA VAL A 222 -23.34 -7.38 -12.13
C VAL A 222 -24.54 -7.99 -11.41
N LEU A 223 -25.53 -7.17 -11.02
CA LEU A 223 -26.73 -7.63 -10.32
C LEU A 223 -27.58 -8.60 -11.16
N VAL A 224 -27.73 -8.34 -12.46
CA VAL A 224 -28.39 -9.29 -13.39
C VAL A 224 -27.56 -10.56 -13.57
N GLY A 225 -26.24 -10.45 -13.78
CA GLY A 225 -25.36 -11.61 -13.94
C GLY A 225 -25.26 -12.49 -12.69
N MET A 226 -25.37 -11.92 -11.50
CA MET A 226 -25.52 -12.66 -10.23
C MET A 226 -26.80 -13.49 -10.16
N LYS A 227 -27.87 -13.03 -10.83
CA LYS A 227 -29.18 -13.70 -10.83
C LYS A 227 -29.30 -14.74 -11.93
N ASP A 228 -28.69 -14.49 -13.09
CA ASP A 228 -28.61 -15.42 -14.22
C ASP A 228 -27.72 -16.65 -13.89
N ASP A 229 -26.68 -16.49 -13.05
CA ASP A 229 -25.80 -17.58 -12.62
C ASP A 229 -26.46 -18.56 -11.61
N ARG A 230 -27.13 -19.57 -12.16
CA ARG A 230 -27.69 -20.71 -11.40
C ARG A 230 -26.69 -21.46 -10.52
N SER A 231 -25.38 -21.34 -10.77
CA SER A 231 -24.35 -22.03 -9.98
C SER A 231 -24.06 -21.33 -8.65
N GLY A 232 -24.54 -20.09 -8.46
CA GLY A 232 -24.26 -19.31 -7.25
C GLY A 232 -22.77 -19.09 -7.02
N ARG A 233 -22.00 -18.84 -8.10
CA ARG A 233 -20.57 -18.59 -7.99
C ARG A 233 -20.35 -17.17 -7.46
N GLY A 234 -19.27 -17.01 -6.71
CA GLY A 234 -18.87 -15.70 -6.23
C GLY A 234 -18.44 -14.82 -7.38
N ASN A 235 -18.56 -13.50 -7.21
CA ASN A 235 -18.22 -12.53 -8.23
C ASN A 235 -17.01 -11.72 -7.77
N ILE A 236 -16.05 -11.49 -8.66
CA ILE A 236 -14.93 -10.58 -8.40
C ILE A 236 -14.79 -9.61 -9.56
N LEU A 237 -14.83 -8.32 -9.24
CA LEU A 237 -14.50 -7.25 -10.16
C LEU A 237 -12.98 -7.13 -10.25
N LEU A 238 -12.42 -7.35 -11.44
CA LEU A 238 -11.03 -7.03 -11.77
C LEU A 238 -11.04 -5.61 -12.32
N VAL A 239 -10.58 -4.64 -11.54
CA VAL A 239 -10.71 -3.22 -11.87
C VAL A 239 -9.35 -2.63 -12.18
N SER A 240 -9.13 -2.34 -13.46
CA SER A 240 -8.02 -1.52 -13.93
C SER A 240 -8.49 -0.08 -13.99
N SER A 241 -7.93 0.77 -13.12
CA SER A 241 -8.31 2.17 -12.98
C SER A 241 -7.12 3.10 -13.23
N ALA A 242 -7.39 4.32 -13.66
CA ALA A 242 -6.40 5.39 -13.69
C ALA A 242 -7.04 6.80 -13.67
N GLY A 243 -6.23 7.80 -13.30
CA GLY A 243 -6.60 9.22 -13.32
C GLY A 243 -6.98 9.79 -11.95
N PRO A 244 -7.40 11.07 -11.87
CA PRO A 244 -7.78 11.69 -10.60
C PRO A 244 -9.09 11.09 -10.05
N ILE A 245 -9.08 10.63 -8.79
CA ILE A 245 -10.27 10.16 -8.07
C ILE A 245 -10.43 10.94 -6.75
N GLN A 246 -11.68 11.30 -6.43
CA GLN A 246 -12.06 11.95 -5.17
C GLN A 246 -12.59 10.92 -4.15
N GLN A 247 -12.38 11.18 -2.85
CA GLN A 247 -12.81 10.28 -1.76
C GLN A 247 -14.31 9.97 -1.81
N ASP A 248 -15.15 10.96 -2.13
CA ASP A 248 -16.61 10.78 -2.20
C ASP A 248 -17.04 9.86 -3.36
N THR A 249 -16.27 9.84 -4.46
CA THR A 249 -16.47 8.88 -5.56
C THR A 249 -16.12 7.45 -5.11
N VAL A 250 -15.05 7.28 -4.35
CA VAL A 250 -14.68 5.98 -3.75
C VAL A 250 -15.76 5.50 -2.77
N CYS A 251 -16.15 6.35 -1.82
CA CYS A 251 -17.14 6.00 -0.78
C CYS A 251 -18.50 5.65 -1.41
N ARG A 252 -18.92 6.39 -2.44
CA ARG A 252 -20.13 6.11 -3.22
C ARG A 252 -20.09 4.74 -3.91
N GLN A 253 -18.98 4.38 -4.55
CA GLN A 253 -18.85 3.05 -5.15
C GLN A 253 -18.85 1.93 -4.11
N VAL A 254 -18.10 2.10 -3.01
CA VAL A 254 -18.11 1.13 -1.89
C VAL A 254 -19.51 0.94 -1.32
N ASN A 255 -20.31 2.01 -1.19
CA ASN A 255 -21.70 1.93 -0.75
C ASN A 255 -22.59 1.16 -1.74
N LEU A 256 -22.46 1.42 -3.06
CA LEU A 256 -23.19 0.68 -4.10
C LEU A 256 -22.85 -0.81 -4.07
N PHE A 257 -21.56 -1.16 -3.99
CA PHE A 257 -21.14 -2.55 -3.91
C PHE A 257 -21.55 -3.22 -2.58
N ASN A 258 -21.58 -2.49 -1.46
CA ASN A 258 -22.15 -3.01 -0.21
C ASN A 258 -23.67 -3.26 -0.29
N MET A 259 -24.42 -2.55 -1.14
CA MET A 259 -25.81 -2.92 -1.43
C MET A 259 -25.89 -4.21 -2.26
N LEU A 260 -25.09 -4.33 -3.33
CA LEU A 260 -25.05 -5.54 -4.18
C LEU A 260 -24.62 -6.78 -3.38
N ARG A 261 -23.66 -6.65 -2.46
CA ARG A 261 -23.22 -7.71 -1.53
C ARG A 261 -24.34 -8.29 -0.66
N ARG A 262 -25.47 -7.60 -0.47
CA ARG A 262 -26.62 -8.16 0.25
C ARG A 262 -27.31 -9.30 -0.52
N GLN A 263 -27.03 -9.44 -1.82
CA GLN A 263 -27.67 -10.41 -2.71
C GLN A 263 -26.80 -11.62 -3.03
N SER A 264 -25.53 -11.39 -3.31
CA SER A 264 -24.59 -12.42 -3.70
C SER A 264 -23.19 -12.03 -3.28
N GLU A 265 -22.27 -12.96 -3.44
CA GLU A 265 -20.89 -12.78 -3.05
C GLU A 265 -20.18 -11.88 -4.07
N LEU A 266 -19.59 -10.78 -3.60
CA LEU A 266 -18.89 -9.81 -4.44
C LEU A 266 -17.61 -9.31 -3.76
N GLY A 267 -16.50 -9.47 -4.47
CA GLY A 267 -15.21 -8.83 -4.19
C GLY A 267 -14.79 -7.88 -5.30
N VAL A 268 -13.81 -7.02 -5.00
CA VAL A 268 -13.22 -6.02 -5.89
C VAL A 268 -11.72 -6.08 -5.71
N VAL A 269 -11.03 -6.49 -6.77
CA VAL A 269 -9.58 -6.40 -6.94
C VAL A 269 -9.32 -5.10 -7.71
N LEU A 270 -8.83 -4.06 -7.04
CA LEU A 270 -8.63 -2.74 -7.65
C LEU A 270 -7.13 -2.44 -7.82
N CYS A 271 -6.72 -2.14 -9.04
CA CYS A 271 -5.41 -1.57 -9.36
C CYS A 271 -5.59 -0.17 -9.96
N HIS A 272 -4.95 0.83 -9.38
CA HIS A 272 -5.13 2.23 -9.72
C HIS A 272 -3.81 3.01 -9.71
N ALA A 273 -3.58 3.80 -10.75
CA ALA A 273 -2.50 4.79 -10.81
C ALA A 273 -3.03 6.18 -11.15
N ALA A 274 -2.39 7.19 -10.57
CA ALA A 274 -2.67 8.59 -10.85
C ALA A 274 -1.38 9.38 -10.99
N GLU A 275 -1.39 10.35 -11.91
CA GLU A 275 -0.22 11.17 -12.24
C GLU A 275 -0.13 12.44 -11.39
N ASN A 276 -1.24 12.92 -10.84
CA ASN A 276 -1.27 14.15 -10.08
C ASN A 276 -1.07 13.87 -8.57
N PRO A 277 0.01 14.39 -7.94
CA PRO A 277 0.20 14.31 -6.49
C PRO A 277 -0.83 15.09 -5.65
N GLU A 278 -1.73 15.87 -6.27
CA GLU A 278 -2.86 16.53 -5.60
C GLU A 278 -4.03 15.59 -5.25
N ILE A 279 -3.95 14.28 -5.58
CA ILE A 279 -4.79 13.32 -4.86
C ILE A 279 -4.36 13.36 -3.40
N SER A 280 -5.26 13.87 -2.56
CA SER A 280 -5.04 14.02 -1.13
C SER A 280 -4.41 12.78 -0.49
N GLU A 281 -3.59 13.00 0.54
CA GLU A 281 -2.98 11.94 1.38
C GLU A 281 -4.00 10.97 2.03
N ALA A 282 -5.30 11.13 1.80
CA ALA A 282 -6.39 10.31 2.29
C ALA A 282 -6.71 9.05 1.45
N LEU A 283 -6.15 8.90 0.22
CA LEU A 283 -6.45 7.74 -0.66
C LEU A 283 -5.26 6.80 -0.99
N ARG A 284 -4.01 7.19 -0.69
CA ARG A 284 -2.70 6.47 -0.76
C ARG A 284 -2.50 5.10 -1.51
N HIS A 285 -2.99 4.75 -2.69
CA HIS A 285 -3.55 5.50 -3.81
C HIS A 285 -4.53 4.57 -4.55
N ALA A 286 -5.66 4.25 -3.91
CA ALA A 286 -6.79 3.46 -4.43
C ALA A 286 -6.44 2.12 -5.10
N THR A 287 -5.39 1.42 -4.65
CA THR A 287 -5.04 0.06 -5.09
C THR A 287 -5.17 -0.89 -3.91
N GLY A 288 -5.87 -2.01 -4.05
CA GLY A 288 -6.10 -2.96 -2.96
C GLY A 288 -7.31 -3.87 -3.17
N PHE A 289 -7.98 -4.24 -2.08
CA PHE A 289 -9.11 -5.17 -2.10
C PHE A 289 -10.26 -4.74 -1.19
N PHE A 290 -11.48 -4.99 -1.66
CA PHE A 290 -12.72 -4.82 -0.90
C PHE A 290 -13.67 -5.99 -1.20
N PRO A 291 -14.42 -6.52 -0.22
CA PRO A 291 -14.32 -6.29 1.21
C PRO A 291 -13.21 -7.15 1.84
N LEU A 292 -12.60 -6.74 2.95
CA LEU A 292 -11.89 -7.65 3.84
C LEU A 292 -12.44 -7.56 5.26
N SER A 293 -12.72 -8.72 5.86
CA SER A 293 -13.12 -8.85 7.26
C SER A 293 -11.94 -8.75 8.24
N THR A 294 -10.73 -9.01 7.76
CA THR A 294 -9.48 -8.90 8.52
C THR A 294 -8.43 -8.18 7.67
N GLY A 295 -7.87 -7.11 8.24
CA GLY A 295 -6.73 -6.39 7.68
C GLY A 295 -5.39 -6.99 8.10
N ASP A 296 -4.32 -6.32 7.70
CA ASP A 296 -2.91 -6.63 7.98
C ASP A 296 -2.18 -5.30 8.15
N ASP A 297 -1.14 -5.24 8.98
CA ASP A 297 -0.43 -3.98 9.30
C ASP A 297 0.23 -3.36 8.06
N ARG A 298 0.45 -4.15 7.01
CA ARG A 298 0.98 -3.75 5.70
C ARG A 298 -0.04 -3.07 4.78
N LEU A 299 -1.33 -3.13 5.08
CA LEU A 299 -2.40 -2.46 4.32
C LEU A 299 -3.01 -1.31 5.13
N PHE A 300 -3.55 -0.32 4.43
CA PHE A 300 -4.22 0.86 4.97
C PHE A 300 -5.74 0.71 4.88
N LEU A 301 -6.47 0.88 5.98
CA LEU A 301 -7.94 0.93 5.94
C LEU A 301 -8.40 2.29 5.40
N CYS A 302 -9.18 2.29 4.32
CA CYS A 302 -9.63 3.52 3.67
C CYS A 302 -10.57 4.34 4.58
N PRO A 303 -10.23 5.60 4.92
CA PRO A 303 -11.08 6.43 5.77
C PRO A 303 -12.46 6.63 5.12
N LYS A 304 -13.52 6.45 5.91
CA LYS A 304 -14.94 6.52 5.51
C LYS A 304 -15.45 5.40 4.59
N ALA A 305 -14.60 4.44 4.18
CA ALA A 305 -15.01 3.29 3.37
C ALA A 305 -14.73 1.98 4.13
N GLN A 306 -15.76 1.45 4.79
CA GLN A 306 -15.68 0.21 5.57
C GLN A 306 -15.23 -0.98 4.72
N ASP A 307 -14.47 -1.89 5.35
CA ASP A 307 -13.90 -3.11 4.77
C ASP A 307 -13.00 -2.89 3.53
N PHE A 308 -12.64 -1.64 3.17
CA PHE A 308 -11.82 -1.36 2.00
C PHE A 308 -10.37 -1.12 2.38
N PHE A 309 -9.49 -2.07 2.04
CA PHE A 309 -8.07 -2.00 2.32
C PHE A 309 -7.27 -1.65 1.07
N LEU A 310 -6.36 -0.71 1.23
CA LEU A 310 -5.51 -0.14 0.19
C LEU A 310 -4.04 -0.40 0.51
N LEU A 311 -3.17 -0.20 -0.48
CA LEU A 311 -1.73 -0.03 -0.25
C LEU A 311 -1.46 1.18 0.65
N ARG A 312 -0.32 1.17 1.34
CA ARG A 312 0.13 2.28 2.21
C ARG A 312 0.89 3.40 1.49
N SER A 313 1.50 3.08 0.35
CA SER A 313 2.52 3.92 -0.30
C SER A 313 2.49 3.78 -1.82
N SER A 314 2.66 4.92 -2.51
CA SER A 314 2.90 5.01 -3.96
C SER A 314 4.24 4.43 -4.42
N HIS A 315 5.09 3.93 -3.52
CA HIS A 315 6.35 3.26 -3.92
C HIS A 315 6.23 1.72 -4.01
N ILE A 316 5.10 1.14 -3.60
CA ILE A 316 4.87 -0.32 -3.61
C ILE A 316 4.58 -0.81 -5.03
N ALA A 317 5.66 -1.08 -5.77
CA ALA A 317 5.66 -1.57 -7.16
C ALA A 317 4.67 -2.73 -7.43
N SER A 318 4.54 -3.67 -6.48
CA SER A 318 3.59 -4.78 -6.58
C SER A 318 3.14 -5.28 -5.20
N VAL A 319 1.95 -5.90 -5.14
CA VAL A 319 1.52 -6.74 -4.01
C VAL A 319 0.95 -8.05 -4.50
N ILE A 320 1.25 -9.15 -3.79
CA ILE A 320 0.52 -10.42 -3.86
C ILE A 320 -0.37 -10.53 -2.63
N LEU A 321 -1.67 -10.76 -2.83
CA LEU A 321 -2.67 -10.99 -1.78
C LEU A 321 -3.21 -12.41 -1.90
N THR A 322 -3.15 -13.18 -0.82
CA THR A 322 -3.82 -14.49 -0.70
C THR A 322 -5.09 -14.31 0.12
N LEU A 323 -6.24 -14.46 -0.54
CA LEU A 323 -7.55 -14.16 0.02
C LEU A 323 -8.35 -15.45 0.17
N ALA A 324 -8.70 -15.82 1.40
CA ALA A 324 -9.64 -16.92 1.63
C ALA A 324 -11.08 -16.41 1.52
N PHE A 325 -11.90 -17.17 0.81
CA PHE A 325 -13.28 -16.83 0.53
C PHE A 325 -14.24 -17.65 1.39
N ASP A 326 -14.93 -16.98 2.32
CA ASP A 326 -15.98 -17.59 3.13
C ASP A 326 -17.37 -17.27 2.56
N LYS A 327 -17.85 -18.20 1.74
CA LYS A 327 -19.22 -18.22 1.20
C LYS A 327 -20.31 -18.13 2.29
N THR A 328 -20.07 -18.70 3.48
CA THR A 328 -21.10 -18.73 4.55
C THR A 328 -21.31 -17.38 5.21
N ARG A 329 -20.28 -16.52 5.21
CA ARG A 329 -20.30 -15.17 5.77
C ARG A 329 -20.38 -14.07 4.71
N ASN A 330 -20.32 -14.42 3.43
CA ASN A 330 -20.15 -13.48 2.32
C ASN A 330 -19.02 -12.46 2.59
N SER A 331 -17.85 -13.00 2.94
CA SER A 331 -16.69 -12.23 3.34
C SER A 331 -15.40 -12.86 2.81
N PHE A 332 -14.45 -12.00 2.46
CA PHE A 332 -13.06 -12.42 2.28
C PHE A 332 -12.27 -12.13 3.57
N SER A 333 -11.29 -12.98 3.86
CA SER A 333 -10.27 -12.75 4.88
C SER A 333 -8.90 -12.80 4.24
N LEU A 334 -8.06 -11.82 4.53
CA LEU A 334 -6.67 -11.83 4.11
C LEU A 334 -5.93 -12.92 4.90
N ILE A 335 -5.28 -13.84 4.18
CA ILE A 335 -4.44 -14.89 4.77
C ILE A 335 -2.99 -14.43 4.80
N ASP A 336 -2.49 -13.95 3.65
CA ASP A 336 -1.13 -13.43 3.49
C ASP A 336 -1.14 -12.23 2.56
N SER A 337 -0.27 -11.25 2.84
CA SER A 337 0.15 -10.23 1.89
C SER A 337 1.67 -10.29 1.67
N PHE A 338 2.13 -10.00 0.45
CA PHE A 338 3.55 -9.84 0.13
C PHE A 338 3.71 -8.57 -0.71
N LEU A 339 4.28 -7.53 -0.11
CA LEU A 339 4.43 -6.22 -0.74
C LEU A 339 5.86 -6.05 -1.24
N TYR A 340 5.99 -5.44 -2.41
CA TYR A 340 7.24 -5.35 -3.15
C TYR A 340 7.48 -3.92 -3.61
N GLN A 341 8.68 -3.40 -3.39
CA GLN A 341 9.11 -2.06 -3.81
C GLN A 341 10.41 -2.14 -4.59
N ARG A 342 10.48 -1.42 -5.71
CA ARG A 342 11.67 -1.40 -6.55
C ARG A 342 12.68 -0.39 -5.99
N HIS A 343 13.89 -0.85 -5.71
CA HIS A 343 15.00 -0.04 -5.24
C HIS A 343 16.32 -0.50 -5.89
N ALA A 344 17.18 0.43 -6.30
CA ALA A 344 18.45 0.14 -6.98
C ALA A 344 18.33 -0.88 -8.15
N GLY A 345 17.19 -0.86 -8.86
CA GLY A 345 16.91 -1.78 -9.97
C GLY A 345 16.43 -3.18 -9.56
N GLN A 346 16.41 -3.54 -8.28
CA GLN A 346 15.91 -4.81 -7.74
C GLN A 346 14.53 -4.65 -7.09
N LEU A 347 13.76 -5.73 -7.00
CA LEU A 347 12.47 -5.74 -6.32
C LEU A 347 12.61 -6.31 -4.89
N LEU A 348 12.54 -5.43 -3.89
CA LEU A 348 12.71 -5.78 -2.48
C LEU A 348 11.36 -6.13 -1.84
N SER A 349 11.33 -7.17 -1.01
CA SER A 349 10.14 -7.52 -0.21
C SER A 349 10.07 -6.62 1.03
N LEU A 350 8.94 -5.94 1.20
CA LEU A 350 8.64 -5.15 2.39
C LEU A 350 7.90 -6.03 3.43
N SER A 351 8.22 -5.81 4.70
CA SER A 351 7.87 -6.75 5.78
C SER A 351 6.88 -6.21 6.80
N LYS A 352 6.77 -4.89 6.99
CA LYS A 352 5.98 -4.25 8.06
C LYS A 352 5.35 -2.93 7.60
N GLY A 353 4.25 -2.51 8.22
CA GLY A 353 3.56 -1.25 7.94
C GLY A 353 4.40 -0.01 8.30
N ILE A 354 5.10 -0.04 9.45
CA ILE A 354 5.96 1.07 9.90
C ILE A 354 7.08 1.36 8.89
N GLN A 355 7.68 0.31 8.33
CA GLN A 355 8.70 0.39 7.28
C GLN A 355 8.21 1.23 6.06
N MET A 356 6.95 1.00 5.65
CA MET A 356 6.32 1.67 4.50
C MET A 356 6.00 3.13 4.78
N GLU A 357 5.49 3.45 5.97
CA GLU A 357 5.19 4.82 6.38
C GLU A 357 6.47 5.66 6.53
N LEU A 358 7.55 5.10 7.11
CA LEU A 358 8.83 5.80 7.19
C LEU A 358 9.45 6.07 5.82
N ASP A 359 9.47 5.09 4.89
CA ASP A 359 9.94 5.32 3.51
C ASP A 359 9.12 6.43 2.82
N ARG A 360 7.78 6.39 2.97
CA ARG A 360 6.86 7.39 2.43
C ARG A 360 7.13 8.79 3.01
N MET A 361 7.45 8.91 4.29
CA MET A 361 7.80 10.18 4.94
C MET A 361 9.17 10.73 4.50
N LEU A 362 10.18 9.85 4.35
CA LEU A 362 11.57 10.22 4.06
C LEU A 362 11.84 10.48 2.58
N SER A 363 11.15 9.77 1.67
CA SER A 363 11.36 9.88 0.21
C SER A 363 11.33 11.33 -0.33
N PRO A 364 10.40 12.22 0.08
CA PRO A 364 10.37 13.61 -0.38
C PRO A 364 11.55 14.48 0.07
N LEU A 365 12.36 14.03 1.05
CA LEU A 365 13.47 14.81 1.60
C LEU A 365 14.79 14.59 0.86
N ILE A 366 14.97 13.42 0.24
CA ILE A 366 16.22 13.02 -0.41
C ILE A 366 16.60 13.90 -1.63
N PRO A 367 15.67 14.48 -2.41
CA PRO A 367 16.03 15.43 -3.46
C PRO A 367 16.56 16.79 -2.97
N SER A 368 16.54 17.09 -1.66
CA SER A 368 16.89 18.44 -1.19
C SER A 368 18.40 18.68 -1.22
N THR A 369 18.86 19.38 -2.26
CA THR A 369 20.22 19.96 -2.37
C THR A 369 20.54 20.99 -1.28
N MET A 370 19.53 21.38 -0.48
CA MET A 370 19.60 22.40 0.55
C MET A 370 20.43 22.01 1.78
N TYR A 371 20.57 20.71 2.07
CA TYR A 371 21.29 20.21 3.27
C TYR A 371 22.22 19.03 2.92
N PRO A 372 23.35 19.27 2.21
CA PRO A 372 24.20 18.21 1.66
C PRO A 372 24.88 17.33 2.72
N MET A 373 25.12 17.85 3.92
CA MET A 373 25.67 17.06 5.05
C MET A 373 24.66 16.05 5.61
N THR A 374 23.37 16.25 5.37
CA THR A 374 22.26 15.46 5.91
C THR A 374 21.70 14.48 4.87
N SER A 375 21.77 14.82 3.58
CA SER A 375 21.22 14.00 2.49
C SER A 375 21.88 12.62 2.36
N VAL A 376 23.18 12.50 2.67
CA VAL A 376 23.89 11.21 2.67
C VAL A 376 23.33 10.30 3.75
N GLY A 377 23.33 10.74 5.02
CA GLY A 377 22.80 9.94 6.13
C GLY A 377 21.28 9.69 6.06
N LEU A 378 20.51 10.52 5.35
CA LEU A 378 19.10 10.26 5.02
C LEU A 378 18.95 9.16 3.96
N THR A 379 19.85 9.12 2.98
CA THR A 379 19.88 8.08 1.94
C THR A 379 20.26 6.74 2.56
N ASP A 380 21.27 6.71 3.42
CA ASP A 380 21.70 5.50 4.14
C ASP A 380 20.60 5.00 5.10
N LEU A 381 19.96 5.91 5.85
CA LEU A 381 18.80 5.60 6.69
C LEU A 381 17.66 4.96 5.89
N ARG A 382 17.28 5.58 4.77
CA ARG A 382 16.22 5.04 3.89
C ARG A 382 16.60 3.68 3.33
N GLN A 383 17.85 3.48 2.93
CA GLN A 383 18.33 2.20 2.42
C GLN A 383 18.27 1.10 3.50
N GLY A 384 18.64 1.42 4.74
CA GLY A 384 18.49 0.54 5.90
C GLY A 384 17.03 0.14 6.15
N ILE A 385 16.13 1.12 6.11
CA ILE A 385 14.67 0.91 6.23
C ILE A 385 14.17 0.01 5.10
N LEU A 386 14.51 0.27 3.84
CA LEU A 386 14.02 -0.51 2.68
C LEU A 386 14.56 -1.94 2.64
N THR A 387 15.81 -2.17 3.04
CA THR A 387 16.40 -3.50 3.10
C THR A 387 16.00 -4.29 4.35
N GLY A 388 15.34 -3.66 5.33
CA GLY A 388 14.92 -4.31 6.58
C GLY A 388 16.10 -4.76 7.45
N THR A 389 17.25 -4.08 7.33
CA THR A 389 18.49 -4.43 8.02
C THR A 389 18.66 -3.60 9.29
N ILE A 390 19.29 -2.44 9.18
CA ILE A 390 19.63 -1.52 10.28
C ILE A 390 19.50 -0.10 9.72
N PRO A 391 18.86 0.85 10.42
CA PRO A 391 18.15 0.70 11.70
C PRO A 391 16.77 0.03 11.57
N TYR A 392 16.30 -0.59 12.65
CA TYR A 392 14.97 -1.20 12.71
C TYR A 392 13.86 -0.13 12.77
N PRO A 393 12.87 -0.14 11.84
CA PRO A 393 11.81 0.88 11.76
C PRO A 393 11.03 1.08 13.06
N GLU A 394 10.76 0.01 13.80
CA GLU A 394 10.01 0.04 15.06
C GLU A 394 10.77 0.84 16.13
N ASN A 395 12.06 0.55 16.29
CA ASN A 395 12.91 1.19 17.29
C ASN A 395 13.12 2.68 16.98
N LEU A 396 13.22 3.05 15.70
CA LEU A 396 13.28 4.45 15.29
C LEU A 396 12.07 5.25 15.80
N VAL A 397 10.87 4.72 15.56
CA VAL A 397 9.61 5.33 15.98
C VAL A 397 9.47 5.32 17.50
N GLN A 398 9.70 4.16 18.13
CA GLN A 398 9.56 3.97 19.57
C GLN A 398 10.40 4.98 20.34
N TYR A 399 11.70 5.05 20.04
CA TYR A 399 12.60 5.95 20.76
C TYR A 399 12.35 7.43 20.42
N ALA A 400 11.84 7.74 19.22
CA ALA A 400 11.54 9.11 18.82
C ALA A 400 10.32 9.70 19.54
N LEU A 401 9.31 8.88 19.86
CA LEU A 401 8.06 9.32 20.49
C LEU A 401 8.02 9.02 22.00
N ASN A 402 8.43 7.81 22.39
CA ASN A 402 8.31 7.31 23.76
C ASN A 402 9.62 7.39 24.57
N GLY A 403 10.73 7.77 23.92
CA GLY A 403 12.04 7.91 24.55
C GLY A 403 12.57 6.57 25.04
N THR A 404 12.85 6.49 26.34
CA THR A 404 13.30 5.26 27.01
C THR A 404 12.14 4.38 27.53
N GLY A 405 10.88 4.70 27.19
CA GLY A 405 9.72 3.91 27.60
C GLY A 405 9.64 2.53 26.94
N SER A 406 9.07 1.56 27.67
CA SER A 406 8.94 0.16 27.25
C SER A 406 7.71 -0.13 26.38
N GLU A 407 6.71 0.76 26.35
CA GLU A 407 5.46 0.57 25.60
C GLU A 407 5.68 0.78 24.09
N ASN A 408 5.77 -0.30 23.31
CA ASN A 408 5.83 -0.24 21.85
C ASN A 408 4.49 -0.64 21.21
N ASN A 409 3.51 0.27 21.29
CA ASN A 409 2.16 0.12 20.74
C ASN A 409 1.90 1.07 19.55
N THR A 410 2.94 1.54 18.85
CA THR A 410 2.75 2.55 17.79
C THR A 410 2.20 1.93 16.52
N GLU A 411 0.88 2.04 16.31
CA GLU A 411 0.22 1.55 15.10
C GLU A 411 0.66 2.35 13.85
N PRO A 412 0.89 1.70 12.68
CA PRO A 412 1.33 2.39 11.46
C PRO A 412 0.42 3.56 11.05
N ASP A 413 -0.89 3.45 11.27
CA ASP A 413 -1.89 4.47 10.91
C ASP A 413 -1.77 5.74 11.77
N SER A 414 -1.22 5.64 12.99
CA SER A 414 -0.99 6.78 13.88
C SER A 414 0.17 7.68 13.42
N LEU A 415 1.11 7.13 12.65
CA LEU A 415 2.39 7.79 12.33
C LEU A 415 2.20 9.12 11.58
N HIS A 416 1.12 9.29 10.82
CA HIS A 416 0.81 10.55 10.14
C HIS A 416 0.71 11.73 11.13
N TYR A 417 0.10 11.54 12.31
CA TYR A 417 -0.02 12.58 13.32
C TYR A 417 1.34 12.99 13.90
N HIS A 418 2.28 12.05 13.98
CA HIS A 418 3.64 12.27 14.49
C HIS A 418 4.67 12.64 13.41
N ARG A 419 4.25 12.81 12.14
CA ARG A 419 5.15 13.03 10.99
C ARG A 419 6.17 14.15 11.19
N ILE A 420 5.78 15.27 11.79
CA ILE A 420 6.70 16.41 12.02
C ILE A 420 7.77 16.07 13.06
N ALA A 421 7.39 15.40 14.15
CA ALA A 421 8.29 14.95 15.20
C ALA A 421 9.32 13.94 14.67
N LEU A 422 8.81 12.88 14.01
CA LEU A 422 9.62 11.82 13.41
C LEU A 422 10.61 12.38 12.39
N LEU A 423 10.15 13.20 11.44
CA LEU A 423 11.03 13.77 10.42
C LEU A 423 12.09 14.70 11.01
N ARG A 424 11.74 15.55 11.98
CA ARG A 424 12.69 16.43 12.67
C ARG A 424 13.82 15.62 13.32
N ILE A 425 13.48 14.56 14.05
CA ILE A 425 14.46 13.69 14.72
C ILE A 425 15.31 12.93 13.70
N LEU A 426 14.69 12.27 12.72
CA LEU A 426 15.41 11.45 11.76
C LEU A 426 16.36 12.29 10.88
N GLN A 427 15.95 13.48 10.44
CA GLN A 427 16.84 14.43 9.75
C GLN A 427 18.03 14.85 10.64
N ALA A 428 17.74 15.25 11.88
CA ALA A 428 18.76 15.70 12.84
C ALA A 428 19.79 14.60 13.17
N LEU A 429 19.35 13.35 13.28
CA LEU A 429 20.20 12.18 13.52
C LEU A 429 20.96 11.74 12.26
N SER A 430 20.36 11.81 11.07
CA SER A 430 21.05 11.55 9.79
C SER A 430 22.22 12.50 9.52
N TYR A 431 22.20 13.72 10.07
CA TYR A 431 23.36 14.62 10.04
C TYR A 431 24.54 14.08 10.88
N LEU A 432 24.25 13.53 12.07
CA LEU A 432 25.25 12.92 12.94
C LEU A 432 25.79 11.60 12.39
N SER A 433 24.92 10.76 11.79
CA SER A 433 25.30 9.44 11.24
C SER A 433 26.27 9.50 10.06
N GLY A 434 26.58 10.70 9.54
CA GLY A 434 27.64 10.88 8.55
C GLY A 434 29.05 11.00 9.15
N ASP A 435 29.21 10.97 10.48
CA ASP A 435 30.53 10.87 11.13
C ASP A 435 31.04 9.42 11.16
N VAL A 436 32.33 9.21 10.95
CA VAL A 436 32.93 7.86 10.85
C VAL A 436 32.79 7.03 12.13
N ASN A 437 32.63 7.67 13.29
CA ASN A 437 32.50 7.00 14.59
C ASN A 437 31.04 6.80 15.01
N ILE A 438 30.07 7.24 14.19
CA ILE A 438 28.64 7.20 14.51
C ILE A 438 27.93 6.31 13.50
N SER A 439 27.20 5.33 13.99
CA SER A 439 26.46 4.36 13.16
C SER A 439 25.03 4.20 13.66
N TRP A 440 24.11 3.84 12.77
CA TRP A 440 22.75 3.46 13.15
C TRP A 440 22.76 2.25 14.08
N GLN A 441 21.96 2.30 15.14
CA GLN A 441 21.95 1.25 16.16
C GLN A 441 21.47 -0.08 15.57
N SER A 442 22.30 -1.11 15.70
CA SER A 442 22.08 -2.46 15.19
C SER A 442 21.63 -3.46 16.25
N ASP A 443 21.86 -3.15 17.53
CA ASP A 443 21.41 -3.97 18.65
C ASP A 443 19.99 -3.57 19.07
N THR A 444 19.03 -4.48 18.87
CA THR A 444 17.63 -4.26 19.25
C THR A 444 17.43 -4.16 20.77
N SER A 445 18.37 -4.65 21.57
CA SER A 445 18.37 -4.54 23.03
C SER A 445 18.91 -3.21 23.55
N MET A 446 19.49 -2.36 22.69
CA MET A 446 20.00 -1.04 23.08
C MET A 446 18.95 0.07 22.88
N THR A 447 18.73 0.87 23.93
CA THR A 447 17.88 2.07 23.91
C THR A 447 18.60 3.26 23.27
N ALA A 448 18.80 3.23 21.95
CA ALA A 448 19.39 4.33 21.19
C ALA A 448 19.01 4.27 19.69
N HIS A 449 19.02 5.42 19.02
CA HIS A 449 18.94 5.48 17.55
C HIS A 449 20.30 5.27 16.88
N LEU A 450 21.36 5.82 17.47
CA LEU A 450 22.74 5.72 16.97
C LEU A 450 23.66 5.17 18.07
N SER A 451 24.70 4.45 17.66
CA SER A 451 25.86 4.09 18.47
C SER A 451 27.03 4.99 18.09
N TRP A 452 27.63 5.67 19.08
CA TRP A 452 28.81 6.50 18.92
C TRP A 452 30.02 5.85 19.61
N GLU A 453 31.02 5.47 18.82
CA GLU A 453 32.27 4.90 19.32
C GLU A 453 33.21 6.00 19.82
N GLN A 454 33.67 5.83 21.06
CA GLN A 454 34.55 6.74 21.78
C GLN A 454 35.99 6.25 21.75
N SER A 455 36.95 7.15 21.98
CA SER A 455 38.35 6.80 22.13
C SER A 455 38.55 5.77 23.26
N GLY A 456 39.09 4.60 22.93
CA GLY A 456 39.22 3.47 23.85
C GLY A 456 38.18 2.35 23.66
N GLY A 457 37.30 2.45 22.65
CA GLY A 457 36.35 1.38 22.29
C GLY A 457 35.10 1.31 23.17
N GLN A 458 34.91 2.26 24.09
CA GLN A 458 33.62 2.49 24.73
C GLN A 458 32.61 2.96 23.68
N LYS A 459 31.37 2.48 23.77
CA LYS A 459 30.25 2.98 22.96
C LYS A 459 29.29 3.75 23.86
N ASP A 460 28.86 4.91 23.38
CA ASP A 460 27.79 5.71 23.96
C ASP A 460 26.59 5.71 22.99
N GLY A 461 25.38 5.67 23.52
CA GLY A 461 24.15 5.78 22.73
C GLY A 461 23.79 7.23 22.43
N ILE A 462 23.17 7.48 21.29
CA ILE A 462 22.49 8.74 20.98
C ILE A 462 21.01 8.45 20.68
N LEU A 463 20.12 9.18 21.33
CA LEU A 463 18.67 9.08 21.19
C LEU A 463 18.08 10.47 20.94
N GLY A 464 17.21 10.60 19.95
CA GLY A 464 16.42 11.82 19.72
C GLY A 464 14.98 11.61 20.17
N TRP A 465 14.38 12.55 20.90
CA TRP A 465 13.06 12.38 21.51
C TRP A 465 12.21 13.66 21.40
N ASP A 466 10.99 13.55 20.86
CA ASP A 466 9.98 14.61 20.91
C ASP A 466 9.01 14.25 22.03
N ALA A 467 9.33 14.70 23.25
CA ALA A 467 8.61 14.38 24.48
C ALA A 467 7.36 15.25 24.61
N GLN A 468 6.42 15.06 23.68
CA GLN A 468 5.18 15.83 23.58
C GLN A 468 4.36 15.75 24.87
N GLY A 469 3.93 16.90 25.38
CA GLY A 469 3.19 16.99 26.65
C GLY A 469 4.01 16.72 27.91
N MET A 470 5.34 16.58 27.81
CA MET A 470 6.23 16.42 28.95
C MET A 470 7.09 17.66 29.16
N ASN A 471 7.33 18.02 30.42
CA ASN A 471 8.32 19.01 30.81
C ASN A 471 9.68 18.35 31.13
N TYR A 472 10.70 19.19 31.35
CA TYR A 472 12.07 18.74 31.62
C TYR A 472 12.20 17.75 32.80
N ILE A 473 11.46 17.96 33.90
CA ILE A 473 11.52 17.09 35.10
C ILE A 473 10.94 15.71 34.79
N GLN A 474 9.86 15.64 34.01
CA GLN A 474 9.27 14.36 33.57
C GLN A 474 10.22 13.57 32.64
N VAL A 475 10.93 14.27 31.74
CA VAL A 475 11.98 13.68 30.91
C VAL A 475 13.11 13.13 31.78
N GLN A 476 13.62 13.90 32.75
CA GLN A 476 14.62 13.41 33.72
C GLN A 476 14.13 12.19 34.49
N SER A 477 12.87 12.17 34.92
CA SER A 477 12.27 11.04 35.67
C SER A 477 12.29 9.74 34.87
N ARG A 478 11.84 9.76 33.60
CA ARG A 478 11.87 8.57 32.73
C ARG A 478 13.29 8.09 32.45
N LEU A 479 14.24 9.01 32.27
CA LEU A 479 15.65 8.66 32.11
C LEU A 479 16.26 8.07 33.39
N LEU A 480 15.82 8.51 34.57
CA LEU A 480 16.25 7.96 35.86
C LEU A 480 15.69 6.55 36.10
N GLU A 481 14.44 6.29 35.71
CA GLU A 481 13.85 4.94 35.71
C GLU A 481 14.62 4.00 34.78
N TRP A 482 14.89 4.43 33.54
CA TRP A 482 15.75 3.71 32.62
C TRP A 482 17.18 3.53 33.17
N MET A 483 17.74 4.51 33.87
CA MET A 483 19.04 4.37 34.56
C MET A 483 19.03 3.36 35.72
N ARG A 484 17.85 2.99 36.25
CA ARG A 484 17.65 2.04 37.35
C ARG A 484 17.26 0.61 36.91
N ASP A 485 16.91 0.40 35.64
CA ASP A 485 16.57 -0.92 35.08
C ASP A 485 17.71 -1.97 35.23
N GLY A 486 17.39 -3.26 35.26
CA GLY A 486 18.37 -4.35 35.42
C GLY A 486 19.16 -4.71 34.16
N SER A 487 18.72 -4.21 33.01
CA SER A 487 19.31 -4.39 31.68
C SER A 487 20.72 -3.78 31.53
N TRP A 488 21.51 -4.29 30.56
CA TRP A 488 22.79 -3.68 30.20
C TRP A 488 22.61 -2.68 29.05
N HIS A 489 23.03 -1.44 29.28
CA HIS A 489 23.00 -0.36 28.30
C HIS A 489 24.23 0.55 28.44
N PRO A 490 24.70 1.17 27.34
CA PRO A 490 25.74 2.20 27.38
C PRO A 490 25.26 3.51 28.05
N ASP A 491 26.22 4.42 28.27
CA ASP A 491 25.94 5.84 28.56
C ASP A 491 25.12 6.47 27.42
N LEU A 492 24.21 7.41 27.70
CA LEU A 492 23.21 7.90 26.74
C LEU A 492 23.18 9.43 26.59
N PHE A 493 23.33 9.93 25.37
CA PHE A 493 23.04 11.32 25.00
C PHE A 493 21.63 11.43 24.41
N VAL A 494 20.79 12.28 25.00
CA VAL A 494 19.37 12.44 24.69
C VAL A 494 19.13 13.84 24.15
N PHE A 495 18.89 13.94 22.84
CA PHE A 495 18.44 15.18 22.19
C PHE A 495 16.93 15.29 22.29
N ALA A 496 16.43 15.98 23.32
CA ALA A 496 15.01 16.06 23.63
C ALA A 496 14.38 17.40 23.25
N LEU A 497 13.14 17.36 22.78
CA LEU A 497 12.21 18.49 22.77
C LEU A 497 11.15 18.24 23.86
N PHE A 498 10.88 19.23 24.69
CA PHE A 498 9.94 19.17 25.81
C PHE A 498 9.38 20.57 26.10
N GLU A 499 8.35 20.65 26.93
CA GLU A 499 7.74 21.91 27.34
C GLU A 499 8.63 22.69 28.32
N GLY A 500 8.77 24.00 28.08
CA GLY A 500 9.59 24.90 28.88
C GLY A 500 11.04 25.00 28.40
N HIS A 501 11.96 25.26 29.32
CA HIS A 501 13.39 25.44 29.03
C HIS A 501 14.23 24.60 29.99
N MET A 502 15.35 24.05 29.51
CA MET A 502 16.32 23.39 30.38
C MET A 502 17.03 24.42 31.29
N PRO A 503 17.15 24.18 32.60
CA PRO A 503 17.96 25.03 33.47
C PRO A 503 19.44 24.99 33.04
N ALA A 504 20.08 26.15 33.00
CA ALA A 504 21.48 26.26 32.56
C ALA A 504 22.42 25.39 33.40
N GLY A 505 23.25 24.59 32.74
CA GLY A 505 24.21 23.69 33.39
C GLY A 505 23.65 22.38 33.92
N GLN A 506 22.33 22.14 33.87
CA GLN A 506 21.71 20.90 34.36
C GLN A 506 21.61 19.81 33.28
N ASN A 507 22.60 19.68 32.40
CA ASN A 507 22.48 18.74 31.26
C ASN A 507 22.53 17.26 31.71
N ARG A 508 23.21 16.93 32.81
CA ARG A 508 23.31 15.56 33.32
C ARG A 508 22.11 15.21 34.21
N VAL A 509 21.48 14.06 33.98
CA VAL A 509 20.40 13.56 34.84
C VAL A 509 20.98 13.23 36.24
N PRO A 510 20.48 13.84 37.32
CA PRO A 510 20.97 13.57 38.67
C PRO A 510 20.44 12.24 39.19
N LEU A 511 21.29 11.48 39.91
CA LEU A 511 20.92 10.19 40.51
C LEU A 511 19.96 10.34 41.71
N ASP A 512 19.95 11.55 42.29
CA ASP A 512 19.39 11.86 43.60
C ASP A 512 17.91 12.27 43.55
N LEU A 513 17.33 12.39 42.35
CA LEU A 513 15.90 12.62 42.14
C LEU A 513 15.08 11.52 42.84
N THR A 514 14.21 11.93 43.77
CA THR A 514 13.47 11.01 44.62
C THR A 514 12.11 10.68 44.00
N ARG A 515 11.53 9.53 44.38
CA ARG A 515 10.16 9.18 43.97
C ARG A 515 9.11 10.22 44.40
N ASN A 516 9.42 11.06 45.39
CA ASN A 516 8.51 12.07 45.93
C ASN A 516 8.39 13.32 45.05
N ASP A 517 9.33 13.52 44.10
CA ASP A 517 9.34 14.66 43.18
C ASP A 517 8.47 14.39 41.92
N ILE A 518 7.83 13.22 41.85
CA ILE A 518 7.10 12.71 40.69
C ILE A 518 5.60 12.63 41.03
N VAL A 519 4.75 13.24 40.19
CA VAL A 519 3.30 13.01 40.25
C VAL A 519 2.98 11.64 39.64
N GLN A 520 2.90 10.64 40.52
CA GLN A 520 2.45 9.24 40.34
C GLN A 520 2.60 8.57 38.95
N PRO A 521 3.53 7.60 38.83
CA PRO A 521 3.37 6.40 38.01
C PRO A 521 2.91 5.20 38.87
N ASP A 522 2.29 4.21 38.23
CA ASP A 522 1.71 3.02 38.88
C ASP A 522 2.72 2.11 39.60
N GLU A 523 2.26 1.42 40.66
CA GLU A 523 3.11 0.53 41.49
C GLU A 523 3.41 -0.82 40.80
N ILE A 524 4.70 -1.14 40.67
CA ILE A 524 5.19 -2.48 40.32
C ILE A 524 5.85 -3.11 41.56
N PRO A 525 5.59 -4.38 41.91
CA PRO A 525 6.06 -4.98 43.17
C PRO A 525 7.56 -5.26 43.24
N ASP A 526 8.12 -5.02 44.43
CA ASP A 526 9.41 -5.42 45.00
C ASP A 526 10.43 -6.19 44.13
N SER A 527 11.55 -5.50 43.83
CA SER A 527 12.85 -6.13 43.56
C SER A 527 13.88 -5.62 44.57
N THR A 528 14.33 -6.49 45.48
CA THR A 528 15.17 -6.13 46.63
C THR A 528 16.68 -6.10 46.33
N VAL A 529 17.07 -5.91 45.06
CA VAL A 529 18.48 -5.73 44.66
C VAL A 529 18.58 -4.44 43.85
N MET A 530 19.06 -3.36 44.47
CA MET A 530 19.45 -2.17 43.73
C MET A 530 20.61 -2.52 42.78
N PRO A 531 20.46 -2.40 41.45
CA PRO A 531 21.58 -2.57 40.55
C PRO A 531 22.61 -1.46 40.80
N ARG A 532 23.91 -1.80 40.69
CA ARG A 532 24.98 -0.80 40.76
C ARG A 532 24.88 0.13 39.56
N ILE A 533 24.32 1.32 39.75
CA ILE A 533 24.12 2.31 38.67
C ILE A 533 25.48 2.85 38.20
N SER A 534 26.03 2.25 37.13
CA SER A 534 27.27 2.71 36.49
C SER A 534 27.05 3.64 35.30
N ARG A 535 25.84 3.60 34.71
CA ARG A 535 25.45 4.34 33.50
C ARG A 535 24.94 5.74 33.80
N ARG A 536 25.02 6.63 32.80
CA ARG A 536 24.68 8.06 32.90
C ARG A 536 23.87 8.49 31.68
N ALA A 537 22.98 9.46 31.87
CA ALA A 537 22.27 10.13 30.79
C ALA A 537 22.53 11.64 30.81
N TRP A 538 22.64 12.24 29.61
CA TRP A 538 22.71 13.68 29.41
C TRP A 538 21.59 14.12 28.47
N VAL A 539 20.86 15.15 28.86
CA VAL A 539 19.83 15.81 28.05
C VAL A 539 20.43 17.05 27.38
N VAL A 540 20.13 17.21 26.10
CA VAL A 540 20.50 18.36 25.26
C VAL A 540 19.25 18.78 24.48
N GLY A 541 19.11 20.08 24.17
CA GLY A 541 17.99 20.56 23.37
C GLY A 541 18.02 19.99 21.95
N LEU A 542 16.95 19.32 21.52
CA LEU A 542 16.85 18.79 20.15
C LEU A 542 17.00 19.91 19.09
N MET A 543 16.52 21.12 19.40
CA MET A 543 16.59 22.25 18.48
C MET A 543 18.02 22.72 18.17
N ASP A 544 18.98 22.51 19.10
CA ASP A 544 20.40 22.82 18.85
C ASP A 544 20.96 21.91 17.75
N LEU A 545 20.63 20.62 17.80
CA LEU A 545 21.01 19.65 16.78
C LEU A 545 20.30 19.93 15.44
N VAL A 546 19.00 20.24 15.48
CA VAL A 546 18.22 20.60 14.27
C VAL A 546 18.84 21.83 13.59
N GLN A 547 19.16 22.89 14.35
CA GLN A 547 19.80 24.07 13.80
C GLN A 547 21.16 23.73 13.18
N ASN A 548 22.01 22.98 13.87
CA ASN A 548 23.30 22.55 13.33
C ASN A 548 23.15 21.71 12.05
N SER A 549 22.16 20.81 11.96
CA SER A 549 21.87 20.02 10.75
C SER A 549 21.42 20.85 9.55
N MET A 550 20.92 22.07 9.80
CA MET A 550 20.47 23.01 8.76
C MET A 550 21.54 24.05 8.38
N THR A 551 22.41 24.45 9.30
CA THR A 551 23.42 25.50 9.07
C THR A 551 24.82 24.98 8.75
N SER A 552 25.14 23.73 9.10
CA SER A 552 26.46 23.16 8.85
C SER A 552 26.69 22.92 7.36
N THR A 553 27.85 23.32 6.86
CA THR A 553 28.24 23.12 5.45
C THR A 553 29.43 22.19 5.30
N THR A 554 30.13 21.86 6.39
CA THR A 554 31.35 21.04 6.39
C THR A 554 31.32 19.94 7.46
N ALA A 555 32.16 18.92 7.27
CA ALA A 555 32.41 17.92 8.31
C ALA A 555 33.12 18.49 9.56
N ALA A 556 33.83 19.62 9.42
CA ALA A 556 34.49 20.29 10.54
C ALA A 556 33.48 20.90 11.52
N ASP A 557 32.38 21.47 10.99
CA ASP A 557 31.27 22.00 11.80
C ASP A 557 30.69 20.90 12.70
N ARG A 558 30.38 19.73 12.11
CA ARG A 558 29.87 18.55 12.83
C ARG A 558 30.86 18.03 13.86
N THR A 559 32.14 17.97 13.51
CA THR A 559 33.20 17.54 14.45
C THR A 559 33.32 18.52 15.63
N SER A 560 33.14 19.82 15.39
CA SER A 560 33.12 20.85 16.44
C SER A 560 31.92 20.65 17.37
N PHE A 561 30.72 20.46 16.80
CA PHE A 561 29.50 20.18 17.57
C PHE A 561 29.63 18.91 18.41
N LEU A 562 30.11 17.80 17.82
CA LEU A 562 30.34 16.54 18.56
C LEU A 562 31.32 16.73 19.72
N LYS A 563 32.39 17.51 19.56
CA LYS A 563 33.32 17.83 20.66
C LYS A 563 32.66 18.64 21.79
N GLN A 564 31.74 19.55 21.46
CA GLN A 564 30.96 20.29 22.47
C GLN A 564 30.06 19.35 23.29
N ILE A 565 29.36 18.43 22.61
CA ILE A 565 28.53 17.40 23.26
C ILE A 565 29.38 16.47 24.14
N GLN A 566 30.55 16.03 23.64
CA GLN A 566 31.49 15.19 24.41
C GLN A 566 32.02 15.92 25.66
N GLY A 567 32.18 17.25 25.60
CA GLY A 567 32.55 18.09 26.75
C GLY A 567 31.62 17.91 27.96
N LEU A 568 30.31 17.75 27.72
CA LEU A 568 29.31 17.54 28.78
C LEU A 568 29.54 16.28 29.63
N LYS A 569 30.26 15.29 29.08
CA LYS A 569 30.63 14.05 29.79
C LYS A 569 31.86 14.21 30.67
N ASN A 570 32.74 15.16 30.33
CA ASN A 570 34.02 15.38 30.99
C ASN A 570 33.96 16.44 32.10
N GLY A 571 32.99 17.37 32.04
CA GLY A 571 32.80 18.45 33.02
C GLY A 571 33.28 19.79 32.52
#